data_AF-A0A934M5D5-F1
#
_entry.id   AF-A0A934M5D5-F1
#
_cell.length_a   1.000
_cell.length_b   1.000
_cell.length_c   1.000
_cell.angle_alpha   90.00
_cell.angle_beta   90.00
_cell.angle_gamma   90.00
#
_symmetry.space_group_name_H-M   'P 1'
#
loop_
_entity.id
_entity.type
_entity.pdbx_description
1 polymer ?
#
loop_
_entity_poly.entity_id
_entity_poly.type
_entity_poly.pdbx_seq_one_letter_code
_entity_poly.pdbx_strand_id
1 'polypeptide(L)'
;MSMEHKAFVFDTKTYMEQLNNLLVDRGANDDIATIRQFIKEHIDIMRSPYTGGELDEDWEEEIEKGDIQEYADFALTGYYDPNEDIGLSYEWDMLLEALKKLDFIEAEYCILGKSIQKENFKIEPGYCGLGLVYAEDIPWLYQKLITVQDRLDEINIEELKSFIEIEQEDLKSVFEDLISIFQSALNDKKGLMLTF
;
A
#
# COMPACT_ATOMS: atom_id res chain seq x y z
N MET A 1 3.46 19.43 -2.77
CA MET A 1 3.62 18.34 -3.74
C MET A 1 2.95 17.14 -3.11
N SER A 2 2.03 16.50 -3.82
CA SER A 2 1.46 15.24 -3.36
C SER A 2 2.55 14.17 -3.38
N MET A 3 2.41 13.21 -2.48
CA MET A 3 3.22 12.00 -2.40
C MET A 3 2.74 11.02 -3.48
N GLU A 4 3.61 10.12 -3.97
CA GLU A 4 3.24 9.20 -5.06
C GLU A 4 2.52 7.99 -4.47
N HIS A 5 1.23 7.82 -4.77
CA HIS A 5 0.47 6.67 -4.34
C HIS A 5 0.83 5.44 -5.19
N LYS A 6 1.46 4.47 -4.55
CA LYS A 6 1.71 3.14 -5.12
C LYS A 6 0.77 2.12 -4.51
N ALA A 7 0.41 1.12 -5.30
CA ALA A 7 -0.41 0.02 -4.83
C ALA A 7 0.14 -1.30 -5.35
N PHE A 8 0.13 -2.31 -4.48
CA PHE A 8 0.58 -3.65 -4.82
C PHE A 8 -0.44 -4.68 -4.33
N VAL A 9 -0.70 -5.69 -5.15
CA VAL A 9 -1.43 -6.88 -4.69
C VAL A 9 -0.56 -7.57 -3.63
N PHE A 10 -1.08 -7.67 -2.41
CA PHE A 10 -0.30 -8.04 -1.23
C PHE A 10 -0.92 -9.22 -0.50
N ASP A 11 -0.13 -10.24 -0.18
CA ASP A 11 -0.58 -11.41 0.58
C ASP A 11 -0.74 -11.09 2.07
N THR A 12 -1.78 -10.32 2.37
CA THR A 12 -2.11 -9.88 3.74
C THR A 12 -2.31 -11.05 4.70
N LYS A 13 -2.74 -12.23 4.22
CA LYS A 13 -2.97 -13.38 5.10
C LYS A 13 -1.65 -13.97 5.58
N THR A 14 -0.77 -14.33 4.66
CA THR A 14 0.52 -14.91 5.01
C THR A 14 1.40 -13.89 5.75
N TYR A 15 1.34 -12.61 5.37
CA TYR A 15 2.00 -11.53 6.12
C TYR A 15 1.54 -11.46 7.58
N MET A 16 0.23 -11.47 7.83
CA MET A 16 -0.31 -11.39 9.19
C MET A 16 0.04 -12.62 10.04
N GLU A 17 0.11 -13.79 9.41
CA GLU A 17 0.48 -15.05 10.08
C GLU A 17 1.98 -15.14 10.41
N GLN A 18 2.85 -14.65 9.52
CA GLN A 18 4.30 -14.89 9.61
C GLN A 18 5.11 -13.69 10.10
N LEU A 19 4.80 -12.48 9.62
CA LEU A 19 5.69 -11.33 9.73
C LEU A 19 5.14 -10.17 10.58
N ASN A 20 3.83 -9.90 10.54
CA ASN A 20 3.26 -8.72 11.20
C ASN A 20 3.68 -8.59 12.67
N ASN A 21 3.44 -9.63 13.47
CA ASN A 21 3.77 -9.62 14.90
C ASN A 21 5.27 -9.47 15.13
N LEU A 22 6.10 -10.09 14.28
CA LEU A 22 7.55 -9.96 14.36
C LEU A 22 7.96 -8.50 14.12
N LEU A 23 7.51 -7.89 13.02
CA LEU A 23 7.89 -6.51 12.69
C LEU A 23 7.44 -5.52 13.75
N VAL A 24 6.18 -5.59 14.21
CA VAL A 24 5.68 -4.61 15.18
C VAL A 24 6.29 -4.79 16.58
N ASP A 25 6.57 -6.03 17.01
CA ASP A 25 7.18 -6.31 18.32
C ASP A 25 8.67 -5.97 18.34
N ARG A 26 9.38 -6.34 17.27
CA ARG A 26 10.83 -6.14 17.15
C ARG A 26 11.15 -4.70 16.79
N GLY A 27 10.32 -4.08 15.96
CA GLY A 27 10.49 -2.68 15.59
C GLY A 27 10.32 -1.73 16.75
N ALA A 28 9.41 -2.01 17.68
CA ALA A 28 9.30 -1.25 18.94
C ALA A 28 10.56 -1.31 19.82
N ASN A 29 11.42 -2.31 19.62
CA ASN A 29 12.64 -2.53 20.40
C ASN A 29 13.93 -2.33 19.57
N ASP A 30 13.83 -1.88 18.31
CA ASP A 30 14.95 -1.73 17.38
C ASP A 30 15.79 -3.04 17.21
N ASP A 31 15.11 -4.19 17.28
CA ASP A 31 15.74 -5.53 17.22
C ASP A 31 15.97 -5.97 15.76
N ILE A 32 16.90 -5.26 15.10
CA ILE A 32 17.32 -5.51 13.71
C ILE A 32 17.82 -6.94 13.50
N ALA A 33 18.54 -7.49 14.47
CA ALA A 33 19.14 -8.82 14.35
C ALA A 33 18.08 -9.91 14.10
N THR A 34 16.92 -9.80 14.74
CA THR A 34 15.83 -10.76 14.57
C THR A 34 15.16 -10.63 13.19
N ILE A 35 14.92 -9.41 12.70
CA ILE A 35 14.33 -9.21 11.37
C ILE A 35 15.30 -9.67 10.28
N ARG A 36 16.59 -9.33 10.42
CA ARG A 36 17.65 -9.79 9.53
C ARG A 36 17.73 -11.32 9.47
N GLN A 37 17.60 -12.00 10.61
CA GLN A 37 17.58 -13.46 10.64
C GLN A 37 16.35 -14.02 9.93
N PHE A 38 15.18 -13.40 10.11
CA PHE A 38 13.96 -13.78 9.39
C PHE A 38 14.13 -13.67 7.87
N ILE A 39 14.73 -12.57 7.39
CA ILE A 39 15.03 -12.37 5.96
C ILE A 39 15.93 -13.48 5.42
N LYS A 40 17.00 -13.83 6.15
CA LYS A 40 17.91 -14.91 5.75
C LYS A 40 17.23 -16.27 5.65
N GLU A 41 16.27 -16.54 6.52
CA GLU A 41 15.52 -17.80 6.55
C GLU A 41 14.49 -17.91 5.42
N HIS A 42 14.09 -16.78 4.82
CA HIS A 42 13.05 -16.69 3.79
C HIS A 42 13.53 -15.93 2.55
N ILE A 43 14.84 -15.94 2.30
CA ILE A 43 15.47 -15.11 1.26
C ILE A 43 14.96 -15.47 -0.15
N ASP A 44 14.53 -16.72 -0.35
CA ASP A 44 14.05 -17.29 -1.60
C ASP A 44 12.72 -16.71 -2.09
N ILE A 45 11.93 -16.11 -1.19
CA ILE A 45 10.67 -15.45 -1.55
C ILE A 45 10.78 -13.93 -1.56
N MET A 46 11.89 -13.37 -1.06
CA MET A 46 12.09 -11.94 -0.92
C MET A 46 12.80 -11.36 -2.15
N ARG A 47 12.59 -10.07 -2.36
CA ARG A 47 13.16 -9.28 -3.44
C ARG A 47 13.81 -8.02 -2.90
N SER A 48 14.68 -7.43 -3.70
CA SER A 48 15.22 -6.11 -3.44
C SER A 48 14.10 -5.08 -3.53
N PRO A 49 13.85 -4.26 -2.49
CA PRO A 49 12.90 -3.16 -2.57
C PRO A 49 13.37 -2.05 -3.53
N TYR A 50 14.66 -2.02 -3.89
CA TYR A 50 15.23 -1.02 -4.80
C TYR A 50 15.17 -1.44 -6.26
N THR A 51 15.38 -2.73 -6.55
CA THR A 51 15.49 -3.23 -7.92
C THR A 51 14.37 -4.19 -8.32
N GLY A 52 13.62 -4.72 -7.36
CA GLY A 52 12.64 -5.80 -7.56
C GLY A 52 13.27 -7.14 -7.94
N GLY A 53 14.60 -7.25 -7.97
CA GLY A 53 15.33 -8.48 -8.24
C GLY A 53 15.28 -9.47 -7.06
N GLU A 54 15.58 -10.74 -7.33
CA GLU A 54 15.75 -11.75 -6.28
C GLU A 54 16.93 -11.37 -5.36
N LEU A 55 16.82 -11.66 -4.07
CA LEU A 55 17.92 -11.49 -3.13
C LEU A 55 18.91 -12.65 -3.23
N ASP A 56 20.21 -12.34 -3.19
CA ASP A 56 21.29 -13.33 -3.16
C ASP A 56 22.05 -13.29 -1.82
N GLU A 57 23.18 -14.00 -1.71
CA GLU A 57 23.96 -14.06 -0.46
C GLU A 57 24.55 -12.71 -0.02
N ASP A 58 24.68 -11.76 -0.95
CA ASP A 58 25.29 -10.45 -0.76
C ASP A 58 24.24 -9.32 -0.69
N TRP A 59 22.94 -9.65 -0.57
CA TRP A 59 21.84 -8.68 -0.50
C TRP A 59 22.02 -7.57 0.54
N GLU A 60 22.75 -7.84 1.63
CA GLU A 60 23.05 -6.85 2.67
C GLU A 60 23.95 -5.71 2.17
N GLU A 61 24.64 -5.88 1.03
CA GLU A 61 25.40 -4.81 0.38
C GLU A 61 24.49 -3.71 -0.20
N GLU A 62 23.20 -4.00 -0.44
CA GLU A 62 22.21 -3.01 -0.89
C GLU A 62 21.69 -2.11 0.23
N ILE A 63 21.93 -2.48 1.50
CA ILE A 63 21.46 -1.72 2.67
C ILE A 63 22.21 -0.38 2.77
N GLU A 64 21.48 0.73 2.76
CA GLU A 64 22.08 2.06 2.84
C GLU A 64 22.08 2.63 4.27
N LYS A 65 20.95 2.53 4.98
CA LYS A 65 20.76 3.13 6.31
C LYS A 65 21.06 2.15 7.44
N GLY A 66 20.76 0.88 7.24
CA GLY A 66 20.85 -0.18 8.24
C GLY A 66 19.86 -0.02 9.39
N ASP A 67 18.78 0.75 9.20
CA ASP A 67 17.74 0.95 10.21
C ASP A 67 16.61 -0.07 10.07
N ILE A 68 15.79 -0.19 11.13
CA ILE A 68 14.70 -1.17 11.19
C ILE A 68 13.65 -1.02 10.07
N GLN A 69 13.45 0.19 9.53
CA GLN A 69 12.48 0.41 8.46
C GLN A 69 13.03 -0.18 7.16
N GLU A 70 14.32 0.04 6.87
CA GLU A 70 14.95 -0.55 5.69
C GLU A 70 14.90 -2.08 5.72
N TYR A 71 15.17 -2.72 6.86
CA TYR A 71 14.97 -4.17 6.99
C TYR A 71 13.49 -4.59 6.85
N ALA A 72 12.54 -3.76 7.30
CA ALA A 72 11.13 -4.02 7.07
C ALA A 72 10.79 -3.96 5.57
N ASP A 73 11.40 -3.04 4.80
CA ASP A 73 11.21 -2.91 3.35
C ASP A 73 11.58 -4.20 2.64
N PHE A 74 12.77 -4.74 2.93
CA PHE A 74 13.20 -6.05 2.43
C PHE A 74 12.24 -7.17 2.83
N ALA A 75 11.87 -7.26 4.11
CA ALA A 75 11.00 -8.34 4.58
C ALA A 75 9.60 -8.31 3.97
N LEU A 76 9.05 -7.10 3.69
CA LEU A 76 7.73 -6.93 3.10
C LEU A 76 7.66 -7.44 1.66
N THR A 77 8.76 -7.37 0.89
CA THR A 77 8.80 -7.86 -0.51
C THR A 77 8.51 -9.36 -0.65
N GLY A 78 8.58 -10.14 0.44
CA GLY A 78 8.12 -11.53 0.44
C GLY A 78 6.61 -11.70 0.18
N TYR A 79 5.84 -10.60 0.23
CA TYR A 79 4.38 -10.61 0.19
C TYR A 79 3.78 -9.78 -0.95
N TYR A 80 4.60 -9.10 -1.75
CA TYR A 80 4.20 -8.39 -2.98
C TYR A 80 5.37 -8.34 -3.98
N ASP A 81 5.09 -8.05 -5.26
CA ASP A 81 6.14 -7.81 -6.25
C ASP A 81 6.44 -6.30 -6.37
N PRO A 82 7.66 -5.84 -6.05
CA PRO A 82 8.02 -4.42 -6.18
C PRO A 82 7.94 -3.86 -7.61
N ASN A 83 7.95 -4.72 -8.64
CA ASN A 83 7.84 -4.29 -10.04
C ASN A 83 6.38 -4.15 -10.52
N GLU A 84 5.40 -4.62 -9.74
CA GLU A 84 3.98 -4.62 -10.11
C GLU A 84 3.21 -3.51 -9.38
N ASP A 85 3.73 -2.28 -9.47
CA ASP A 85 2.99 -1.09 -9.02
C ASP A 85 1.78 -0.85 -9.92
N ILE A 86 0.61 -0.78 -9.30
CA ILE A 86 -0.68 -0.50 -9.94
C ILE A 86 -1.37 0.71 -9.28
N GLY A 87 -0.62 1.56 -8.57
CA GLY A 87 -1.14 2.69 -7.82
C GLY A 87 -1.69 3.84 -8.68
N LEU A 88 -2.35 4.77 -7.99
CA LEU A 88 -2.98 5.96 -8.56
C LEU A 88 -2.00 7.13 -8.78
N SER A 89 -0.68 6.89 -8.71
CA SER A 89 0.37 7.90 -8.92
C SER A 89 0.12 9.19 -8.12
N TYR A 90 -0.04 10.35 -8.74
CA TYR A 90 -0.17 11.63 -8.05
C TYR A 90 -1.61 12.13 -7.96
N GLU A 91 -2.56 11.38 -8.52
CA GLU A 91 -3.97 11.76 -8.66
C GLU A 91 -4.86 11.26 -7.51
N TRP A 92 -4.30 10.46 -6.59
CA TRP A 92 -5.03 9.82 -5.49
C TRP A 92 -5.68 10.79 -4.50
N ASP A 93 -5.07 11.95 -4.26
CA ASP A 93 -5.51 12.93 -3.27
C ASP A 93 -6.79 13.63 -3.72
N MET A 94 -6.88 13.96 -5.01
CA MET A 94 -8.11 14.42 -5.64
C MET A 94 -9.21 13.37 -5.47
N LEU A 95 -8.92 12.10 -5.80
CA LEU A 95 -9.93 11.06 -5.72
C LEU A 95 -10.44 10.88 -4.28
N LEU A 96 -9.53 10.95 -3.30
CA LEU A 96 -9.88 10.90 -1.89
C LEU A 96 -10.82 12.04 -1.49
N GLU A 97 -10.53 13.28 -1.89
CA GLU A 97 -11.39 14.43 -1.61
C GLU A 97 -12.76 14.32 -2.31
N ALA A 98 -12.80 13.82 -3.54
CA ALA A 98 -14.04 13.58 -4.27
C ALA A 98 -14.92 12.53 -3.55
N LEU A 99 -14.34 11.40 -3.15
CA LEU A 99 -15.07 10.37 -2.41
C LEU A 99 -15.57 10.87 -1.05
N LYS A 100 -14.78 11.70 -0.34
CA LYS A 100 -15.21 12.36 0.89
C LYS A 100 -16.40 13.29 0.67
N LYS A 101 -16.40 14.09 -0.41
CA LYS A 101 -17.54 14.95 -0.78
C LYS A 101 -18.81 14.17 -1.13
N LEU A 102 -18.68 12.94 -1.63
CA LEU A 102 -19.81 12.03 -1.87
C LEU A 102 -20.31 11.33 -0.59
N ASP A 103 -19.77 11.68 0.58
CA ASP A 103 -19.99 11.01 1.86
C ASP A 103 -19.69 9.50 1.80
N PHE A 104 -18.71 9.10 0.98
CA PHE A 104 -18.27 7.71 0.91
C PHE A 104 -17.42 7.37 2.14
N ILE A 105 -18.04 6.68 3.11
CA ILE A 105 -17.48 6.40 4.43
C ILE A 105 -16.12 5.68 4.35
N GLU A 106 -15.95 4.79 3.36
CA GLU A 106 -14.75 3.98 3.19
C GLU A 106 -13.62 4.65 2.38
N ALA A 107 -13.76 5.92 1.98
CA ALA A 107 -12.81 6.60 1.10
C ALA A 107 -11.35 6.48 1.57
N GLU A 108 -11.08 6.81 2.84
CA GLU A 108 -9.74 6.70 3.41
C GLU A 108 -9.27 5.25 3.46
N TYR A 109 -10.15 4.29 3.75
CA TYR A 109 -9.72 2.90 3.79
C TYR A 109 -9.37 2.37 2.40
N CYS A 110 -10.09 2.78 1.35
CA CYS A 110 -9.82 2.37 -0.01
C CYS A 110 -8.52 2.94 -0.59
N ILE A 111 -8.15 4.16 -0.20
CA ILE A 111 -7.02 4.90 -0.80
C ILE A 111 -5.79 4.92 0.13
N LEU A 112 -5.99 4.90 1.45
CA LEU A 112 -4.91 4.98 2.43
C LEU A 112 -4.67 3.68 3.19
N GLY A 113 -5.62 2.75 3.18
CA GLY A 113 -5.53 1.51 3.95
C GLY A 113 -5.53 1.75 5.47
N LYS A 114 -5.18 0.71 6.22
CA LYS A 114 -4.95 0.77 7.67
C LYS A 114 -3.46 0.76 7.96
N SER A 115 -3.00 1.69 8.79
CA SER A 115 -1.60 1.69 9.25
C SER A 115 -1.27 0.43 10.05
N ILE A 116 -0.01 0.01 9.96
CA ILE A 116 0.52 -1.06 10.81
C ILE A 116 1.34 -0.43 11.93
N GLN A 117 0.84 -0.55 13.16
CA GLN A 117 1.45 0.08 14.31
C GLN A 117 1.21 -0.73 15.59
N LYS A 118 2.20 -0.68 16.50
CA LYS A 118 2.08 -1.18 17.87
C LYS A 118 2.80 -0.23 18.82
N GLU A 119 2.07 0.21 19.85
CA GLU A 119 2.57 1.15 20.85
C GLU A 119 3.20 2.39 20.21
N ASN A 120 4.53 2.55 20.35
CA ASN A 120 5.27 3.70 19.85
C ASN A 120 5.92 3.46 18.48
N PHE A 121 5.70 2.30 17.86
CA PHE A 121 6.28 1.94 16.58
C PHE A 121 5.21 1.83 15.50
N LYS A 122 5.52 2.42 14.35
CA LYS A 122 4.74 2.35 13.12
C LYS A 122 5.68 1.87 12.01
N ILE A 123 5.20 0.92 11.21
CA ILE A 123 5.90 0.49 10.00
C ILE A 123 5.67 1.57 8.95
N GLU A 124 6.74 2.23 8.53
CA GLU A 124 6.73 3.28 7.52
C GLU A 124 7.88 3.07 6.54
N PRO A 125 7.74 2.10 5.62
CA PRO A 125 8.65 1.90 4.51
C PRO A 125 9.04 3.16 3.80
N GLY A 126 10.33 3.33 3.52
CA GLY A 126 10.88 4.56 2.94
C GLY A 126 10.62 5.85 3.74
N TYR A 127 10.00 5.78 4.93
CA TYR A 127 9.44 6.89 5.72
C TYR A 127 8.33 7.69 5.02
N CYS A 128 7.67 7.09 4.03
CA CYS A 128 6.67 7.80 3.23
C CYS A 128 5.23 7.34 3.53
N GLY A 129 5.08 6.32 4.37
CA GLY A 129 3.79 5.86 4.89
C GLY A 129 3.31 4.59 4.21
N LEU A 130 2.58 3.77 4.97
CA LEU A 130 2.05 2.50 4.53
C LEU A 130 0.66 2.25 5.10
N GLY A 131 -0.20 1.68 4.27
CA GLY A 131 -1.47 1.12 4.69
C GLY A 131 -1.81 -0.19 4.02
N LEU A 132 -2.52 -1.05 4.76
CA LEU A 132 -3.03 -2.32 4.25
C LEU A 132 -4.54 -2.29 4.07
N VAL A 133 -5.01 -2.86 2.97
CA VAL A 133 -6.40 -3.30 2.81
C VAL A 133 -6.43 -4.82 2.88
N TYR A 134 -7.11 -5.36 3.89
CA TYR A 134 -7.09 -6.80 4.15
C TYR A 134 -7.89 -7.59 3.10
N ALA A 135 -7.41 -8.78 2.75
CA ALA A 135 -8.02 -9.63 1.73
C ALA A 135 -9.51 -9.95 2.00
N GLU A 136 -9.91 -10.06 3.27
CA GLU A 136 -11.31 -10.27 3.67
C GLU A 136 -12.21 -9.07 3.39
N ASP A 137 -11.66 -7.85 3.36
CA ASP A 137 -12.40 -6.60 3.16
C ASP A 137 -12.55 -6.27 1.67
N ILE A 138 -11.63 -6.74 0.81
CA ILE A 138 -11.59 -6.46 -0.63
C ILE A 138 -12.94 -6.70 -1.33
N PRO A 139 -13.63 -7.86 -1.18
CA PRO A 139 -14.88 -8.10 -1.89
C PRO A 139 -15.98 -7.09 -1.53
N TRP A 140 -16.06 -6.71 -0.26
CA TRP A 140 -17.07 -5.76 0.22
C TRP A 140 -16.75 -4.33 -0.22
N LEU A 141 -15.48 -3.91 -0.13
CA LEU A 141 -15.03 -2.60 -0.59
C LEU A 141 -15.20 -2.45 -2.11
N TYR A 142 -14.85 -3.47 -2.88
CA TYR A 142 -15.03 -3.47 -4.34
C TYR A 142 -16.50 -3.26 -4.73
N GLN A 143 -17.43 -3.99 -4.10
CA GLN A 143 -18.86 -3.81 -4.34
C GLN A 143 -19.32 -2.39 -3.99
N LYS A 144 -18.85 -1.84 -2.88
CA LYS A 144 -19.15 -0.47 -2.47
C LYS A 144 -18.64 0.57 -3.47
N LEU A 145 -17.41 0.43 -3.95
CA LEU A 145 -16.85 1.33 -4.95
C LEU A 145 -17.70 1.32 -6.23
N ILE A 146 -18.09 0.15 -6.75
CA ILE A 146 -18.97 0.08 -7.94
C ILE A 146 -20.25 0.92 -7.77
N THR A 147 -20.85 0.94 -6.58
CA THR A 147 -22.08 1.73 -6.35
C THR A 147 -21.87 3.25 -6.35
N VAL A 148 -20.63 3.72 -6.26
CA VAL A 148 -20.29 5.15 -6.25
C VAL A 148 -20.03 5.68 -7.66
N GLN A 149 -19.74 4.81 -8.63
CA GLN A 149 -19.33 5.20 -9.99
C GLN A 149 -20.29 6.19 -10.66
N ASP A 150 -21.60 5.92 -10.58
CA ASP A 150 -22.64 6.76 -11.19
C ASP A 150 -22.80 8.13 -10.50
N ARG A 151 -22.25 8.29 -9.30
CA ARG A 151 -22.34 9.53 -8.49
C ARG A 151 -21.16 10.48 -8.73
N LEU A 152 -20.13 10.07 -9.47
CA LEU A 152 -18.98 10.93 -9.74
C LEU A 152 -19.35 12.22 -10.50
N ASP A 153 -20.42 12.17 -11.30
CA ASP A 153 -20.96 13.36 -11.99
C ASP A 153 -21.59 14.39 -11.06
N GLU A 154 -21.84 14.04 -9.78
CA GLU A 154 -22.28 14.99 -8.75
C GLU A 154 -21.13 15.90 -8.27
N ILE A 155 -19.87 15.53 -8.54
CA ILE A 155 -18.70 16.29 -8.09
C ILE A 155 -18.44 17.48 -8.99
N ASN A 156 -18.38 18.66 -8.37
CA ASN A 156 -17.83 19.86 -8.98
C ASN A 156 -16.31 19.91 -8.76
N ILE A 157 -15.53 19.65 -9.80
CA ILE A 157 -14.06 19.61 -9.71
C ILE A 157 -13.43 20.94 -9.32
N GLU A 158 -14.03 22.07 -9.68
CA GLU A 158 -13.53 23.39 -9.28
C GLU A 158 -13.53 23.57 -7.75
N GLU A 159 -14.29 22.73 -7.02
CA GLU A 159 -14.33 22.74 -5.56
C GLU A 159 -13.43 21.68 -4.90
N LEU A 160 -12.73 20.85 -5.67
CA LEU A 160 -11.77 19.89 -5.15
C LEU A 160 -10.48 20.59 -4.78
N LYS A 161 -9.95 20.26 -3.61
CA LYS A 161 -8.62 20.71 -3.18
C LYS A 161 -7.60 19.73 -3.75
N SER A 162 -7.28 19.89 -5.03
CA SER A 162 -6.21 19.12 -5.68
C SER A 162 -4.92 19.93 -5.75
N PHE A 163 -3.77 19.25 -5.70
CA PHE A 163 -2.46 19.85 -5.95
C PHE A 163 -2.12 19.98 -7.45
N ILE A 164 -2.97 19.45 -8.35
CA ILE A 164 -2.77 19.43 -9.80
C ILE A 164 -4.03 20.02 -10.48
N GLU A 165 -3.89 20.62 -11.67
CA GLU A 165 -5.03 20.99 -12.52
C GLU A 165 -5.63 19.73 -13.12
N ILE A 166 -6.93 19.49 -12.91
CA ILE A 166 -7.59 18.24 -13.27
C ILE A 166 -8.95 18.52 -13.91
N GLU A 167 -9.34 17.70 -14.89
CA GLU A 167 -10.64 17.74 -15.57
C GLU A 167 -11.60 16.62 -15.08
N GLN A 168 -12.89 16.71 -15.44
CA GLN A 168 -13.91 15.72 -15.04
C GLN A 168 -13.62 14.32 -15.58
N GLU A 169 -13.04 14.24 -16.77
CA GLU A 169 -12.67 12.98 -17.39
C GLU A 169 -11.55 12.28 -16.61
N ASP A 170 -10.61 13.04 -16.06
CA ASP A 170 -9.51 12.52 -15.25
C ASP A 170 -10.04 11.91 -13.93
N LEU A 171 -11.00 12.55 -13.25
CA LEU A 171 -11.60 12.00 -12.03
C LEU A 171 -12.25 10.63 -12.27
N LYS A 172 -12.95 10.47 -13.39
CA LYS A 172 -13.54 9.18 -13.76
C LYS A 172 -12.48 8.15 -14.09
N SER A 173 -11.46 8.53 -14.85
CA SER A 173 -10.34 7.64 -15.20
C SER A 173 -9.64 7.12 -13.93
N VAL A 174 -9.28 8.02 -13.01
CA VAL A 174 -8.59 7.67 -11.77
C VAL A 174 -9.48 6.80 -10.86
N PHE A 175 -10.79 7.01 -10.87
CA PHE A 175 -11.71 6.10 -10.17
C PHE A 175 -11.81 4.72 -10.83
N GLU A 176 -11.79 4.63 -12.16
CA GLU A 176 -11.73 3.36 -12.89
C GLU A 176 -10.42 2.61 -12.61
N ASP A 177 -9.32 3.33 -12.44
CA ASP A 177 -8.04 2.76 -11.98
C ASP A 177 -8.18 2.20 -10.56
N LEU A 178 -8.81 2.93 -9.62
CA LEU A 178 -9.09 2.43 -8.28
C LEU A 178 -9.95 1.14 -8.30
N ILE A 179 -10.97 1.09 -9.15
CA ILE A 179 -11.77 -0.14 -9.36
C ILE A 179 -10.89 -1.29 -9.85
N SER A 180 -9.99 -1.01 -10.81
CA SER A 180 -9.08 -2.00 -11.38
C SER A 180 -8.07 -2.54 -10.36
N ILE A 181 -7.57 -1.70 -9.45
CA ILE A 181 -6.73 -2.10 -8.31
C ILE A 181 -7.47 -3.11 -7.43
N PHE A 182 -8.68 -2.76 -6.99
CA PHE A 182 -9.50 -3.63 -6.15
C PHE A 182 -9.91 -4.92 -6.87
N GLN A 183 -10.16 -4.85 -8.17
CA GLN A 183 -10.46 -6.02 -8.99
C GLN A 183 -9.26 -6.98 -9.06
N SER A 184 -8.04 -6.46 -9.20
CA SER A 184 -6.81 -7.26 -9.23
C SER A 184 -6.63 -8.03 -7.92
N ALA A 185 -6.73 -7.34 -6.77
CA ALA A 185 -6.68 -7.99 -5.46
C ALA A 185 -7.81 -9.02 -5.26
N LEU A 186 -9.02 -8.73 -5.75
CA LEU A 186 -10.17 -9.63 -5.69
C LEU A 186 -9.92 -10.93 -6.48
N ASN A 187 -9.37 -10.82 -7.69
CA ASN A 187 -9.07 -11.97 -8.55
C ASN A 187 -8.05 -12.90 -7.89
N ASP A 188 -7.03 -12.32 -7.27
CA ASP A 188 -5.95 -13.06 -6.60
C ASP A 188 -6.31 -13.51 -5.18
N LYS A 189 -7.46 -13.05 -4.66
CA LYS A 189 -7.93 -13.30 -3.28
C LYS A 189 -6.93 -12.83 -2.22
N LYS A 190 -6.23 -11.76 -2.55
CA LYS A 190 -5.21 -11.08 -1.74
C LYS A 190 -5.72 -9.72 -1.26
N GLY A 191 -4.94 -9.07 -0.42
CA GLY A 191 -5.19 -7.69 -0.01
C GLY A 191 -4.40 -6.71 -0.88
N LEU A 192 -4.31 -5.47 -0.40
CA LEU A 192 -3.49 -4.42 -1.02
C LEU A 192 -2.51 -3.86 0.00
N MET A 193 -1.31 -3.53 -0.47
CA MET A 193 -0.38 -2.64 0.23
C MET A 193 -0.32 -1.32 -0.53
N LEU A 194 -0.48 -0.23 0.21
CA LEU A 194 -0.52 1.14 -0.31
C LEU A 194 0.63 1.93 0.32
N THR A 195 1.42 2.62 -0.51
CA THR A 195 2.52 3.48 -0.06
C THR A 195 2.41 4.85 -0.73
N PHE A 196 3.06 5.86 -0.14
CA PHE A 196 2.97 7.27 -0.54
C PHE A 196 4.38 7.84 -0.74
#